data_AF-A0A0M8YDW9-F1
#
_entry.id   AF-A0A0M8YDW9-F1
#
_cell.length_a   1.000
_cell.length_b   1.000
_cell.length_c   1.000
_cell.angle_alpha   90.00
_cell.angle_beta   90.00
_cell.angle_gamma   90.00
#
_symmetry.space_group_name_H-M   'P 1'
#
loop_
_entity.id
_entity.type
_entity.pdbx_description
1 polymer ?
#
loop_
_entity_poly.entity_id
_entity_poly.type
_entity_poly.pdbx_seq_one_letter_code
_entity_poly.pdbx_strand_id
1 'polypeptide(L)'
;MSTYLIEGFTPTPHTLTVEPAGYFPWSGERWYYELRCAERLIFAGDDIGGPTGASEDEMARAVTGFLSLRPGDTDDEYFSDYTPEQLEWCDENAEYLAGCLYDENGDEVADLSAYRTED
;
A
#
# COMPACT_ATOMS: atom_id res chain seq x y z
N MET A 1 3.26 4.34 13.98
CA MET A 1 3.88 4.51 12.67
C MET A 1 4.79 3.32 12.47
N SER A 2 4.57 2.58 11.40
CA SER A 2 5.37 1.41 11.05
C SER A 2 5.78 1.46 9.60
N THR A 3 6.96 0.89 9.34
CA THR A 3 7.65 0.97 8.06
C THR A 3 7.92 -0.44 7.53
N TYR A 4 7.70 -0.63 6.23
CA TYR A 4 7.81 -1.90 5.54
C TYR A 4 8.72 -1.73 4.33
N LEU A 5 9.75 -2.56 4.25
CA LEU A 5 10.72 -2.56 3.15
C LEU A 5 10.28 -3.58 2.10
N ILE A 6 9.96 -3.11 0.90
CA ILE A 6 9.48 -3.92 -0.20
C ILE A 6 10.53 -3.90 -1.32
N GLU A 7 11.15 -5.04 -1.57
CA GLU A 7 12.27 -5.19 -2.51
C GLU A 7 11.99 -6.22 -3.59
N GLY A 8 12.86 -6.26 -4.60
CA GLY A 8 12.88 -7.36 -5.58
C GLY A 8 12.00 -7.18 -6.80
N PHE A 9 11.12 -6.16 -6.84
CA PHE A 9 10.29 -5.87 -8.02
C PHE A 9 10.75 -4.67 -8.85
N THR A 10 11.56 -3.78 -8.28
CA THR A 10 12.26 -2.74 -9.04
C THR A 10 13.74 -2.72 -8.64
N PRO A 11 14.62 -2.05 -9.42
CA PRO A 11 16.02 -1.87 -9.04
C PRO A 11 16.22 -1.09 -7.73
N THR A 12 15.23 -0.29 -7.32
CA THR A 12 15.29 0.55 -6.11
C THR A 12 14.27 0.06 -5.08
N PRO A 13 14.68 -0.13 -3.81
CA PRO A 13 13.75 -0.51 -2.76
C PRO A 13 12.60 0.48 -2.58
N HIS A 14 11.42 -0.04 -2.28
CA HIS A 14 10.27 0.74 -1.90
C HIS A 14 10.03 0.66 -0.40
N THR A 15 9.54 1.74 0.17
CA THR A 15 9.18 1.82 1.58
C THR A 15 7.72 2.19 1.68
N LEU A 16 6.94 1.33 2.33
CA LEU A 16 5.57 1.63 2.73
C LEU A 16 5.56 2.01 4.20
N THR A 17 5.01 3.18 4.53
CA THR A 17 4.76 3.61 5.91
C THR A 17 3.26 3.65 6.14
N VAL A 18 2.80 3.17 7.29
CA VAL A 18 1.40 3.31 7.73
C VAL A 18 1.31 3.76 9.18
N GLU A 19 0.27 4.53 9.50
CA GLU A 19 -0.05 4.88 10.90
C GLU A 19 -1.53 5.25 11.09
N PRO A 20 -2.06 5.13 12.33
CA PRO A 20 -3.40 5.61 12.64
C PRO A 20 -3.53 7.12 12.42
N ALA A 21 -4.56 7.53 11.69
CA ALA A 21 -4.83 8.91 11.26
C ALA A 21 -6.22 9.42 11.69
N GLY A 22 -6.82 8.80 12.71
CA GLY A 22 -8.08 9.21 13.30
C GLY A 22 -9.21 8.23 13.02
N TYR A 23 -10.40 8.75 12.72
CA TYR A 23 -11.62 7.94 12.62
C TYR A 23 -12.56 8.48 11.55
N PHE A 24 -13.06 7.59 10.70
CA PHE A 24 -14.18 7.84 9.81
C PHE A 24 -15.49 7.49 10.51
N PRO A 25 -16.49 8.39 10.52
CA PRO A 25 -17.78 8.12 11.19
C PRO A 25 -18.51 6.86 10.75
N TRP A 26 -18.22 6.35 9.54
CA TRP A 26 -18.96 5.26 8.90
C TRP A 26 -18.13 4.00 8.64
N SER A 27 -16.79 4.10 8.65
CA SER A 27 -15.89 3.00 8.25
C SER A 27 -14.86 2.62 9.31
N GLY A 28 -14.85 3.28 10.47
CA GLY A 28 -13.98 2.90 11.59
C GLY A 28 -12.69 3.71 11.64
N GLU A 29 -11.59 3.06 12.01
CA GLU A 29 -10.30 3.73 12.16
C GLU A 29 -9.79 4.18 10.79
N ARG A 30 -9.29 5.42 10.74
CA ARG A 30 -8.71 6.00 9.54
C ARG A 30 -7.20 5.84 9.60
N TRP A 31 -6.59 5.53 8.47
CA TRP A 31 -5.16 5.24 8.38
C TRP A 31 -4.49 6.12 7.34
N TYR A 32 -3.32 6.65 7.71
CA TYR A 32 -2.42 7.33 6.81
C TYR A 32 -1.43 6.34 6.23
N TYR A 33 -1.01 6.58 5.00
CA TYR A 33 0.04 5.83 4.33
C TYR A 33 0.96 6.72 3.49
N GLU A 34 2.20 6.27 3.31
CA GLU A 34 3.12 6.76 2.27
C GLU A 34 3.79 5.58 1.56
N LEU A 35 3.82 5.61 0.22
CA LEU A 35 4.70 4.74 -0.57
C LEU A 35 5.81 5.59 -1.19
N ARG A 36 7.05 5.20 -0.90
CA ARG A 36 8.26 5.84 -1.42
C ARG A 36 9.11 4.87 -2.23
N CYS A 37 9.82 5.37 -3.22
CA CYS A 37 10.91 4.69 -3.90
C CYS A 37 12.20 5.45 -3.59
N ALA A 38 13.07 4.87 -2.77
CA ALA A 38 14.11 5.60 -2.05
C ALA A 38 13.54 6.88 -1.38
N GLU A 39 14.05 8.07 -1.71
CA GLU A 39 13.59 9.34 -1.13
C GLU A 39 12.35 9.93 -1.84
N ARG A 40 11.99 9.42 -3.02
CA ARG A 40 10.88 9.95 -3.82
C ARG A 40 9.54 9.45 -3.28
N LEU A 41 8.66 10.37 -2.92
CA LEU A 41 7.27 10.07 -2.62
C LEU A 41 6.51 9.75 -3.90
N ILE A 42 5.80 8.61 -3.92
CA ILE A 42 4.96 8.19 -5.03
C ILE A 42 3.49 8.41 -4.65
N PHE A 43 3.07 7.85 -3.51
CA PHE A 43 1.71 8.00 -2.99
C PHE A 43 1.74 8.43 -1.53
N ALA A 44 0.77 9.25 -1.15
CA ALA A 44 0.43 9.51 0.24
C ALA A 44 -1.07 9.81 0.35
N GLY A 45 -1.69 9.35 1.43
CA GLY A 45 -3.12 9.56 1.66
C GLY A 45 -3.51 9.18 3.09
N ASP A 46 -4.67 9.66 3.52
CA ASP A 46 -5.31 9.26 4.79
C ASP A 46 -6.78 8.83 4.59
N ASP A 47 -7.08 8.33 3.40
CA ASP A 47 -8.39 7.99 2.87
C ASP A 47 -8.77 6.50 3.04
N ILE A 48 -7.89 5.70 3.65
CA ILE A 48 -8.14 4.27 3.89
C ILE A 48 -8.74 4.06 5.29
N GLY A 49 -9.87 3.36 5.32
CA GLY A 49 -10.52 2.88 6.54
C GLY A 49 -10.09 1.46 6.87
N GLY A 50 -9.85 1.19 8.16
CA GLY A 50 -9.54 -0.13 8.69
C GLY A 50 -10.58 -0.58 9.74
N PRO A 51 -10.72 -1.90 9.95
CA PRO A 51 -11.54 -2.40 11.05
C PRO A 51 -11.01 -1.87 12.39
N THR A 52 -11.90 -1.67 13.36
CA THR A 52 -11.48 -1.23 14.70
C THR A 52 -10.51 -2.24 15.31
N GLY A 53 -9.36 -1.76 15.77
CA GLY A 53 -8.29 -2.59 16.31
C GLY A 53 -7.43 -3.31 15.28
N ALA A 54 -7.48 -2.92 14.00
CA ALA A 54 -6.54 -3.41 12.99
C ALA A 54 -5.09 -3.13 13.42
N SER A 55 -4.21 -4.09 13.21
CA SER A 55 -2.78 -3.89 13.37
C SER A 55 -2.19 -3.10 12.20
N GLU A 56 -1.03 -2.49 12.42
CA GLU A 56 -0.26 -1.85 11.33
C GLU A 56 0.10 -2.85 10.23
N ASP A 57 0.36 -4.11 10.57
CA ASP A 57 0.75 -5.16 9.61
C ASP A 57 -0.42 -5.56 8.70
N GLU A 58 -1.63 -5.70 9.26
CA GLU A 58 -2.86 -5.92 8.50
C GLU A 58 -3.18 -4.72 7.60
N MET A 59 -2.98 -3.50 8.12
CA MET A 59 -3.22 -2.30 7.34
C MET A 59 -2.20 -2.10 6.23
N ALA A 60 -0.93 -2.43 6.45
CA ALA A 60 0.09 -2.38 5.40
C ALA A 60 -0.27 -3.31 4.24
N ARG A 61 -0.78 -4.51 4.53
CA ARG A 61 -1.30 -5.43 3.51
C ARG A 61 -2.49 -4.82 2.75
N ALA A 62 -3.46 -4.24 3.46
CA ALA A 62 -4.63 -3.61 2.84
C ALA A 62 -4.23 -2.44 1.93
N VAL A 63 -3.33 -1.58 2.40
CA VAL A 63 -2.77 -0.45 1.62
C VAL A 63 -2.01 -0.96 0.40
N THR A 64 -1.26 -2.05 0.53
CA THR A 64 -0.53 -2.66 -0.60
C THR A 64 -1.49 -3.16 -1.68
N GLY A 65 -2.61 -3.79 -1.29
CA GLY A 65 -3.67 -4.17 -2.23
C GLY A 65 -4.37 -2.98 -2.88
N PHE A 66 -4.51 -1.87 -2.16
CA PHE A 66 -5.05 -0.62 -2.71
C PHE A 66 -4.08 0.00 -3.74
N LEU A 67 -2.79 0.10 -3.41
CA LEU A 67 -1.77 0.71 -4.27
C LEU A 67 -1.35 -0.17 -5.46
N SER A 68 -1.73 -1.45 -5.48
CA SER A 68 -1.44 -2.37 -6.57
C SER A 68 -2.53 -2.41 -7.65
N LEU A 69 -3.59 -1.62 -7.52
CA LEU A 69 -4.63 -1.49 -8.56
C LEU A 69 -4.13 -0.69 -9.76
N ARG A 70 -4.60 -1.08 -10.95
CA ARG A 70 -4.35 -0.41 -12.24
C ARG A 70 -5.65 -0.01 -12.92
N PRO A 71 -5.61 0.95 -13.86
CA PRO A 71 -6.76 1.24 -14.72
C PRO A 71 -7.31 -0.05 -15.36
N GLY A 72 -8.59 -0.33 -15.12
CA GLY A 72 -9.26 -1.56 -15.53
C GLY A 72 -9.43 -2.63 -14.45
N ASP A 73 -8.71 -2.55 -13.32
CA ASP A 73 -8.92 -3.44 -12.16
C ASP A 73 -10.15 -3.02 -11.33
N THR A 74 -10.51 -1.73 -11.37
CA THR A 74 -11.66 -1.13 -10.69
C THR A 74 -12.25 0.01 -11.54
N ASP A 75 -13.26 0.70 -11.01
CA ASP A 75 -13.92 1.84 -11.66
C ASP A 75 -12.93 2.99 -11.94
N ASP A 76 -13.06 3.64 -13.11
CA ASP A 76 -12.14 4.69 -13.58
C ASP A 76 -12.08 5.89 -12.63
N GLU A 77 -13.16 6.19 -11.90
CA GLU A 77 -13.22 7.24 -10.88
C GLU A 77 -12.17 7.07 -9.78
N TYR A 78 -11.71 5.84 -9.52
CA TYR A 78 -10.64 5.58 -8.56
C TYR A 78 -9.34 6.30 -8.92
N PHE A 79 -9.03 6.39 -10.22
CA PHE A 79 -7.78 6.95 -10.73
C PHE A 79 -7.92 8.43 -11.11
N SER A 80 -9.09 9.06 -10.91
CA SER A 80 -9.34 10.43 -11.38
C SER A 80 -8.41 11.49 -10.79
N ASP A 81 -7.93 11.22 -9.57
CA ASP A 81 -7.09 12.14 -8.81
C ASP A 81 -5.60 11.79 -8.90
N TYR A 82 -5.24 10.74 -9.65
CA TYR A 82 -3.85 10.33 -9.82
C TYR A 82 -3.11 11.31 -10.73
N THR A 83 -1.88 11.66 -10.36
CA THR A 83 -1.01 12.42 -11.25
C THR A 83 -0.54 11.55 -12.42
N PRO A 84 -0.08 12.15 -13.55
CA PRO A 84 0.50 11.39 -14.65
C PRO A 84 1.63 10.45 -14.21
N GLU A 85 2.47 10.89 -13.27
CA GLU A 85 3.58 10.09 -12.74
C GLU A 85 3.09 8.91 -11.87
N GLN A 86 1.97 9.07 -11.17
CA GLN A 86 1.34 7.98 -10.41
C GLN A 86 0.72 6.94 -11.35
N LEU A 87 0.07 7.38 -12.43
CA LEU A 87 -0.46 6.49 -13.45
C LEU A 87 0.65 5.71 -14.17
N GLU A 88 1.73 6.39 -14.55
CA GLU A 88 2.93 5.75 -15.13
C GLU A 88 3.54 4.74 -14.15
N TRP A 89 3.64 5.11 -12.86
CA TRP A 89 4.13 4.17 -11.84
C TRP A 89 3.23 2.93 -11.72
N CYS A 90 1.90 3.10 -11.74
CA CYS A 90 0.95 1.99 -11.68
C CYS A 90 1.09 1.04 -12.87
N ASP A 91 1.19 1.57 -14.08
CA ASP A 91 1.36 0.77 -15.30
C ASP A 91 2.63 -0.09 -15.25
N GLU A 92 3.73 0.47 -14.74
CA GLU A 92 5.02 -0.21 -14.68
C GLU A 92 5.17 -1.17 -13.49
N ASN A 93 4.58 -0.86 -12.32
CA ASN A 93 4.99 -1.47 -11.05
C ASN A 93 3.87 -2.10 -10.23
N ALA A 94 2.61 -1.71 -10.42
CA ALA A 94 1.52 -2.11 -9.53
C ALA A 94 1.27 -3.63 -9.52
N GLU A 95 1.36 -4.29 -10.68
CA GLU A 95 1.24 -5.75 -10.77
C GLU A 95 2.33 -6.47 -9.97
N TYR A 96 3.56 -5.95 -10.01
CA TYR A 96 4.64 -6.55 -9.26
C TYR A 96 4.53 -6.29 -7.75
N LEU A 97 4.04 -5.12 -7.35
CA LEU A 97 3.71 -4.82 -5.96
C LEU A 97 2.63 -5.79 -5.43
N ALA A 98 1.63 -6.15 -6.25
CA ALA A 98 0.62 -7.15 -5.88
C ALA A 98 1.22 -8.51 -5.52
N GLY A 99 2.39 -8.85 -6.10
CA GLY A 99 3.12 -10.07 -5.77
C GLY A 99 3.50 -10.19 -4.30
N CYS A 100 3.65 -9.07 -3.58
CA CYS A 100 3.95 -9.06 -2.14
C CYS A 100 2.77 -9.54 -1.26
N LEU A 101 1.58 -9.67 -1.85
CA LEU A 101 0.40 -10.19 -1.16
C LEU A 101 0.35 -11.73 -1.16
N TYR A 102 1.32 -12.39 -1.79
CA TYR A 102 1.38 -13.84 -1.91
C TYR A 102 2.73 -14.37 -1.46
N ASP A 103 2.73 -15.55 -0.84
CA ASP A 103 3.96 -16.25 -0.42
C ASP A 103 4.60 -17.04 -1.58
N GLU A 104 5.69 -17.77 -1.30
CA GLU A 104 6.39 -18.59 -2.30
C GLU A 104 5.54 -19.73 -2.89
N ASN A 105 4.47 -20.13 -2.21
CA ASN A 105 3.53 -21.16 -2.66
C ASN A 105 2.37 -20.57 -3.49
N GLY A 106 2.27 -19.23 -3.54
CA GLY A 106 1.16 -18.52 -4.17
C GLY A 106 -0.06 -18.37 -3.27
N ASP A 107 0.07 -18.63 -1.96
CA ASP A 107 -0.98 -18.42 -0.99
C ASP A 107 -0.99 -16.96 -0.52
N GLU A 108 -2.18 -16.38 -0.34
CA GLU A 108 -2.31 -14.99 0.11
C GLU A 108 -1.79 -14.85 1.55
N VAL A 109 -0.91 -13.87 1.78
CA VAL A 109 -0.36 -13.61 3.12
C VAL A 109 -1.41 -12.97 4.03
N ALA A 110 -1.35 -13.26 5.33
CA ALA A 110 -2.29 -12.70 6.31
C ALA A 110 -2.04 -11.20 6.59
N ASP A 111 -0.76 -10.79 6.60
CA ASP A 111 -0.30 -9.43 6.87
C ASP A 111 1.09 -9.20 6.24
N LEU A 112 1.67 -8.00 6.39
CA LEU A 112 3.03 -7.68 5.91
C LEU A 112 4.12 -7.68 6.99
N SER A 113 3.91 -8.36 8.12
CA SER A 113 4.90 -8.39 9.21
C SER A 113 6.28 -8.88 8.76
N ALA A 114 6.37 -9.77 7.76
CA ALA A 114 7.62 -10.26 7.18
C ALA A 114 8.47 -9.17 6.50
N TYR A 115 7.84 -8.06 6.08
CA TYR A 115 8.49 -6.92 5.43
C TYR A 115 8.77 -5.78 6.40
N ARG A 116 8.31 -5.88 7.65
CA ARG A 116 8.43 -4.81 8.64
C ARG A 116 9.90 -4.59 9.01
N THR A 117 10.34 -3.35 8.99
CA THR A 117 11.68 -2.97 9.45
C THR A 117 11.70 -2.92 10.98
N GLU A 118 12.77 -3.40 11.61
CA GLU A 118 12.99 -3.15 13.04
C GLU A 118 13.19 -1.63 13.24
N ASP A 119 12.41 -1.03 14.15
CA ASP A 119 12.59 0.36 14.62
C ASP A 119 13.96 0.57 15.30
#